data_AF-A0ABD1EIS5-F1
#
_entry.id   AF-A0ABD1EIS5-F1
#
_cell.length_a   1.000
_cell.length_b   1.000
_cell.length_c   1.000
_cell.angle_alpha   90.00
_cell.angle_beta   90.00
_cell.angle_gamma   90.00
#
_symmetry.space_group_name_H-M   'P 1'
#
loop_
_entity.id
_entity.type
_entity.pdbx_description
1 polymer ?
#
loop_
_entity_poly.entity_id
_entity_poly.type
_entity_poly.pdbx_seq_one_letter_code
_entity_poly.pdbx_strand_id
1 'polypeptide(L)'
;MHCCHTMQTVFLISLLVVLSSCNPIWQQKTLKDIQSCSSPVYCQGPLLDTVQRAQIFNDSKTFVDMSQVNSVNITLENFWKLMNATDGTPTRQDIIEFVNANFLSQNETVPWTPPDFNENPSLINKIQDQNVREFTQNLIKIWPTLGRKISPDVYQNPDQHSILEVPNGFVVPGGRFKELYYWDSLWIVKGLLISEMYDTVKGMLENMCYLINQIGFMPNGSRNYFLNRSQPPALTLMIQEYLKYTKNTAWVNEIVGCVESELTFWLENHTKLVEKDGEVYELAHFESESNTPRPESYDKDLKTCSSYSEETEKKLCYKSLKSGAETGWDFSTRWFFDDNGGTDTNLTHIRPQRVVPVDLNAFLCKAFADLAEFYAISGEPHKEALWQERSNIWQKSIEMVRNGNG
;
A
#
# COMPACT_ATOMS: atom_id res chain seq x y z
N MET A 1 69.10 66.49 6.57
CA MET A 1 68.35 65.65 5.62
C MET A 1 67.54 64.65 6.43
N HIS A 2 66.62 65.13 7.29
CA HIS A 2 65.15 65.12 7.11
C HIS A 2 64.62 63.70 6.85
N CYS A 3 64.06 62.91 7.77
CA CYS A 3 63.34 63.14 9.05
C CYS A 3 62.29 64.24 8.99
N CYS A 4 61.04 63.86 8.73
CA CYS A 4 59.88 64.71 8.99
C CYS A 4 58.71 63.87 9.56
N HIS A 5 58.06 64.49 10.53
CA HIS A 5 57.11 64.01 11.50
C HIS A 5 55.65 63.94 10.98
N THR A 6 54.85 63.08 11.66
CA THR A 6 53.43 63.24 12.06
C THR A 6 52.38 63.73 11.05
N MET A 7 51.27 62.99 10.91
CA MET A 7 50.05 63.24 11.70
C MET A 7 48.98 62.19 11.38
N GLN A 8 48.37 61.68 12.45
CA GLN A 8 47.19 60.83 12.44
C GLN A 8 46.01 61.61 11.85
N THR A 9 45.22 60.96 10.99
CA THR A 9 43.86 61.40 10.67
C THR A 9 42.93 60.22 10.89
N VAL A 10 42.16 60.30 11.98
CA VAL A 10 41.12 59.35 12.37
C VAL A 10 39.94 59.56 11.42
N PHE A 11 39.66 58.57 10.57
CA PHE A 11 38.37 58.48 9.88
C PHE A 11 37.46 57.52 10.65
N LEU A 12 36.52 58.10 11.39
CA LEU A 12 35.33 57.43 11.90
C LEU A 12 34.47 57.01 10.71
N ILE A 13 34.47 55.72 10.38
CA ILE A 13 33.44 55.12 9.51
C ILE A 13 32.32 54.66 10.43
N SER A 14 31.22 55.39 10.40
CA SER A 14 29.96 55.07 11.05
C SER A 14 29.39 53.76 10.48
N LEU A 15 29.46 52.69 11.27
CA LEU A 15 28.73 51.45 11.00
C LEU A 15 27.24 51.70 11.30
N LEU A 16 26.47 52.03 10.26
CA LEU A 16 25.01 51.99 10.31
C LEU A 16 24.58 50.51 10.39
N VAL A 17 24.34 50.04 11.62
CA VAL A 17 23.64 48.78 11.87
C VAL A 17 22.18 48.98 11.47
N VAL A 18 21.83 48.60 10.23
CA VAL A 18 20.44 48.38 9.85
C VAL A 18 20.02 47.08 10.52
N LEU A 19 19.35 47.19 11.68
CA LEU A 19 18.54 46.11 12.24
C LEU A 19 17.37 45.87 11.29
N SER A 20 17.60 45.10 10.22
CA SER A 20 16.53 44.47 9.47
C SER A 20 15.92 43.42 10.39
N SER A 21 14.82 43.78 11.03
CA SER A 21 13.88 42.84 11.63
C SER A 21 13.35 41.94 10.51
N CYS A 22 14.08 40.87 10.21
CA CYS A 22 13.52 39.72 9.51
C CYS A 22 12.49 39.07 10.44
N ASN A 23 11.27 39.57 10.43
CA ASN A 23 10.12 38.73 10.69
C ASN A 23 10.17 37.61 9.64
N PRO A 24 10.31 36.33 10.00
CA PRO A 24 10.04 35.28 9.06
C PRO A 24 8.55 35.40 8.72
N ILE A 25 8.26 35.93 7.54
CA ILE A 25 6.98 35.69 6.89
C ILE A 25 6.94 34.18 6.69
N TRP A 26 6.32 33.48 7.63
CA TRP A 26 5.89 32.11 7.44
C TRP A 26 4.87 32.14 6.30
N GLN A 27 5.36 32.10 5.06
CA GLN A 27 4.55 31.57 3.98
C GLN A 27 4.26 30.13 4.37
N GLN A 28 3.06 29.89 4.89
CA GLN A 28 2.44 28.58 4.98
C GLN A 28 2.56 27.99 3.56
N LYS A 29 3.59 27.19 3.34
CA LYS A 29 3.77 26.47 2.08
C LYS A 29 2.63 25.46 2.08
N THR A 30 1.54 25.80 1.40
CA THR A 30 0.40 24.90 1.26
C THR A 30 0.93 23.59 0.69
N LEU A 31 0.87 22.53 1.49
CA LEU A 31 1.31 21.21 1.05
C LEU A 31 0.51 20.87 -0.21
N LYS A 32 1.22 20.58 -1.30
CA LYS A 32 0.60 20.11 -2.55
C LYS A 32 -0.13 18.80 -2.26
N ASP A 33 -1.31 18.63 -2.85
CA ASP A 33 -2.03 17.37 -2.74
C ASP A 33 -1.30 16.28 -3.52
N ILE A 34 -1.04 15.17 -2.83
CA ILE A 34 -0.56 13.92 -3.39
C ILE A 34 -1.73 12.94 -3.28
N GLN A 35 -2.29 12.57 -4.42
CA GLN A 35 -3.50 11.73 -4.51
C GLN A 35 -3.13 10.24 -4.49
N SER A 36 -4.10 9.37 -4.20
CA SER A 36 -3.86 7.92 -4.17
C SER A 36 -3.51 7.35 -5.55
N CYS A 37 -3.99 7.99 -6.63
CA CYS A 37 -3.66 7.66 -8.01
C CYS A 37 -4.09 8.81 -8.95
N SER A 38 -3.81 8.66 -10.25
CA SER A 38 -4.13 9.65 -11.28
C SER A 38 -5.62 9.66 -11.71
N SER A 39 -6.42 8.66 -11.33
CA SER A 39 -7.82 8.55 -11.77
C SER A 39 -8.68 9.74 -11.27
N PRO A 40 -9.22 10.58 -12.17
CA PRO A 40 -10.08 11.71 -11.81
C PRO A 40 -11.50 11.30 -11.37
N VAL A 41 -11.80 10.00 -11.37
CA VAL A 41 -13.08 9.44 -10.98
C VAL A 41 -12.96 8.70 -9.65
N TYR A 42 -11.89 7.91 -9.49
CA TYR A 42 -11.74 7.01 -8.34
C TYR A 42 -10.76 7.49 -7.28
N CYS A 43 -9.85 8.43 -7.58
CA CYS A 43 -8.79 8.82 -6.64
C CYS A 43 -8.76 10.31 -6.30
N GLN A 44 -9.30 11.17 -7.17
CA GLN A 44 -9.21 12.62 -7.02
C GLN A 44 -10.39 13.32 -7.67
N GLY A 45 -10.51 14.62 -7.40
CA GLY A 45 -11.42 15.50 -8.13
C GLY A 45 -12.83 15.60 -7.55
N PRO A 46 -13.64 16.52 -8.11
CA PRO A 46 -14.95 16.88 -7.58
C PRO A 46 -16.00 15.78 -7.73
N LEU A 47 -15.87 14.89 -8.72
CA LEU A 47 -16.78 13.77 -8.89
C LEU A 47 -16.72 12.83 -7.68
N LEU A 48 -15.52 12.37 -7.32
CA LEU A 48 -15.30 11.51 -6.16
C LEU A 48 -15.82 12.17 -4.87
N ASP A 49 -15.42 13.43 -4.63
CA ASP A 49 -15.80 14.17 -3.42
C ASP A 49 -17.33 14.33 -3.33
N THR A 50 -17.99 14.70 -4.43
CA THR A 50 -19.46 14.87 -4.49
C THR A 50 -20.20 13.57 -4.18
N VAL A 51 -19.82 12.47 -4.83
CA VAL A 51 -20.48 11.18 -4.64
C VAL A 51 -20.25 10.63 -3.23
N GLN A 52 -19.02 10.71 -2.72
CA GLN A 52 -18.69 10.18 -1.40
C GLN A 52 -19.36 10.99 -0.27
N ARG A 53 -19.38 12.33 -0.36
CA ARG A 53 -20.06 13.18 0.65
C ARG A 53 -21.57 13.02 0.65
N ALA A 54 -22.17 12.65 -0.48
CA ALA A 54 -23.60 12.40 -0.56
C ALA A 54 -24.04 11.13 0.19
N GLN A 55 -23.09 10.25 0.56
CA GLN A 55 -23.34 9.02 1.31
C GLN A 55 -24.51 8.23 0.72
N ILE A 56 -24.49 8.05 -0.60
CA ILE A 56 -25.51 7.29 -1.33
C ILE A 56 -25.38 5.78 -1.06
N PHE A 57 -24.20 5.33 -0.64
CA PHE A 57 -23.90 3.97 -0.20
C PHE A 57 -23.43 3.95 1.26
N ASN A 58 -23.66 2.83 1.97
CA ASN A 58 -23.24 2.64 3.37
C ASN A 58 -21.73 2.39 3.53
N ASP A 59 -21.04 1.94 2.49
CA ASP A 59 -19.59 1.72 2.46
C ASP A 59 -19.01 2.52 1.28
N SER A 60 -18.09 3.45 1.55
CA SER A 60 -17.38 4.24 0.53
C SER A 60 -16.70 3.38 -0.53
N LYS A 61 -16.28 2.15 -0.18
CA LYS A 61 -15.70 1.20 -1.15
C LYS A 61 -16.68 0.82 -2.27
N THR A 62 -17.99 0.88 -2.00
CA THR A 62 -19.01 0.50 -2.99
C THR A 62 -18.89 1.31 -4.27
N PHE A 63 -18.76 2.63 -4.17
CA PHE A 63 -18.69 3.51 -5.34
C PHE A 63 -17.39 3.34 -6.12
N VAL A 64 -16.25 3.30 -5.40
CA VAL A 64 -14.94 3.20 -6.04
C VAL A 64 -14.66 1.82 -6.64
N ASP A 65 -15.49 0.82 -6.33
CA ASP A 65 -15.50 -0.50 -6.97
C ASP A 65 -16.51 -0.62 -8.12
N MET A 66 -17.29 0.43 -8.42
CA MET A 66 -18.14 0.41 -9.61
C MET A 66 -17.29 0.64 -10.85
N SER A 67 -17.72 0.09 -11.97
CA SER A 67 -17.17 0.37 -13.29
C SER A 67 -17.92 1.53 -13.94
N GLN A 68 -17.26 2.32 -14.77
CA GLN A 68 -17.92 3.35 -15.58
C GLN A 68 -18.64 2.69 -16.77
N VAL A 69 -19.81 3.22 -17.14
CA VAL A 69 -20.56 2.79 -18.34
C VAL A 69 -19.87 3.28 -19.61
N ASN A 70 -19.21 4.44 -19.54
CA ASN A 70 -18.55 5.09 -20.66
C ASN A 70 -17.10 5.43 -20.30
N SER A 71 -16.35 5.96 -21.26
CA SER A 71 -14.99 6.46 -21.02
C SER A 71 -14.96 7.54 -19.94
N VAL A 72 -13.80 7.70 -19.29
CA VAL A 72 -13.55 8.72 -18.26
C VAL A 72 -14.01 10.11 -18.70
N ASN A 73 -13.75 10.49 -19.95
CA ASN A 73 -14.15 11.80 -20.47
C ASN A 73 -15.67 11.96 -20.53
N ILE A 74 -16.41 10.95 -21.02
CA ILE A 74 -17.87 11.02 -21.10
C ILE A 74 -18.48 11.03 -19.69
N THR A 75 -17.95 10.23 -18.77
CA THR A 75 -18.38 10.21 -17.36
C THR A 75 -18.20 11.59 -16.71
N LEU A 76 -17.05 12.24 -16.92
CA LEU A 76 -16.77 13.58 -16.42
C LEU A 76 -17.64 14.64 -17.10
N GLU A 77 -17.88 14.56 -18.41
CA GLU A 77 -18.81 15.44 -19.11
C GLU A 77 -20.22 15.35 -18.53
N ASN A 78 -20.70 14.14 -18.27
CA ASN A 78 -22.01 13.93 -17.65
C ASN A 78 -22.06 14.48 -16.23
N PHE A 79 -20.98 14.35 -15.46
CA PHE A 79 -20.86 14.96 -14.14
C PHE A 79 -20.93 16.48 -14.22
N TRP A 80 -20.22 17.11 -15.14
CA TRP A 80 -20.27 18.57 -15.29
C TRP A 80 -21.62 19.07 -15.82
N LYS A 81 -22.33 18.29 -16.64
CA LYS A 81 -23.72 18.58 -17.01
C LYS A 81 -24.64 18.60 -15.78
N LEU A 82 -24.50 17.62 -14.88
CA LEU A 82 -25.22 17.61 -13.60
C LEU A 82 -24.89 18.87 -12.80
N MET A 83 -23.61 19.16 -12.58
CA MET A 83 -23.18 20.31 -11.79
C MET A 83 -23.72 21.63 -12.37
N ASN A 84 -23.71 21.81 -13.68
CA ASN A 84 -24.28 23.00 -14.33
C ASN A 84 -25.80 23.07 -14.19
N ALA A 85 -26.51 21.94 -14.27
CA ALA A 85 -27.97 21.90 -14.14
C ALA A 85 -28.47 22.19 -12.72
N THR A 86 -27.61 21.99 -11.71
CA THR A 86 -27.95 22.15 -10.29
C THR A 86 -27.20 23.32 -9.64
N ASP A 87 -26.64 24.24 -10.42
CA ASP A 87 -25.83 25.39 -9.96
C ASP A 87 -24.71 25.00 -8.97
N GLY A 88 -24.10 23.83 -9.18
CA GLY A 88 -23.03 23.27 -8.35
C GLY A 88 -23.50 22.62 -7.05
N THR A 89 -24.81 22.53 -6.80
CA THR A 89 -25.39 21.99 -5.57
C THR A 89 -26.42 20.87 -5.84
N PRO A 90 -26.00 19.73 -6.40
CA PRO A 90 -26.92 18.63 -6.68
C PRO A 90 -27.49 18.04 -5.39
N THR A 91 -28.77 17.67 -5.41
CA THR A 91 -29.39 16.95 -4.30
C THR A 91 -28.88 15.50 -4.24
N ARG A 92 -29.10 14.84 -3.10
CA ARG A 92 -28.78 13.40 -2.97
C ARG A 92 -29.48 12.55 -4.04
N GLN A 93 -30.70 12.94 -4.45
CA GLN A 93 -31.44 12.22 -5.48
C GLN A 93 -30.79 12.41 -6.87
N ASP A 94 -30.38 13.62 -7.21
CA ASP A 94 -29.68 13.89 -8.48
C ASP A 94 -28.37 13.09 -8.60
N ILE A 95 -27.64 12.95 -7.48
CA ILE A 95 -26.40 12.16 -7.41
C ILE A 95 -26.68 10.67 -7.59
N ILE A 96 -27.76 10.15 -7.01
CA ILE A 96 -28.18 8.75 -7.21
C ILE A 96 -28.50 8.50 -8.68
N GLU A 97 -29.25 9.40 -9.32
CA GLU A 97 -29.60 9.29 -10.74
C GLU A 97 -28.37 9.35 -11.63
N PHE A 98 -27.44 10.27 -11.35
CA PHE A 98 -26.15 10.34 -12.05
C PHE A 98 -25.35 9.04 -11.91
N VAL A 99 -25.21 8.51 -10.70
CA VAL A 99 -24.44 7.28 -10.46
C VAL A 99 -25.09 6.09 -11.16
N ASN A 100 -26.41 5.93 -11.07
CA ASN A 100 -27.13 4.84 -11.74
C ASN A 100 -27.03 4.92 -13.28
N ALA A 101 -26.92 6.13 -13.85
CA ALA A 101 -26.81 6.32 -15.29
C ALA A 101 -25.38 6.15 -15.84
N ASN A 102 -24.35 6.29 -14.98
CA ASN A 102 -22.95 6.34 -15.42
C ASN A 102 -22.07 5.22 -14.86
N PHE A 103 -22.55 4.43 -13.90
CA PHE A 103 -21.75 3.39 -13.24
C PHE A 103 -22.50 2.07 -13.10
N LEU A 104 -21.77 0.95 -13.15
CA LEU A 104 -22.28 -0.41 -12.97
C LEU A 104 -21.56 -1.11 -11.80
N SER A 105 -22.32 -1.75 -10.91
CA SER A 105 -21.77 -2.47 -9.75
C SER A 105 -21.19 -3.86 -10.08
N GLN A 106 -21.35 -4.33 -11.32
CA GLN A 106 -20.85 -5.64 -11.76
C GLN A 106 -20.11 -5.42 -13.07
N ASN A 107 -18.91 -6.03 -13.19
CA ASN A 107 -18.20 -6.38 -14.44
C ASN A 107 -16.69 -6.55 -14.24
N GLU A 108 -16.13 -6.30 -13.06
CA GLU A 108 -14.66 -6.29 -12.90
C GLU A 108 -14.03 -7.69 -12.80
N THR A 109 -14.73 -8.63 -12.16
CA THR A 109 -14.29 -10.02 -12.04
C THR A 109 -15.42 -10.99 -12.34
N VAL A 110 -15.05 -12.16 -12.85
CA VAL A 110 -15.96 -13.30 -13.05
C VAL A 110 -15.61 -14.43 -12.07
N PRO A 111 -16.60 -15.21 -11.60
CA PRO A 111 -16.33 -16.43 -10.85
C PRO A 111 -15.41 -17.35 -11.65
N TRP A 112 -14.41 -17.92 -10.97
CA TRP A 112 -13.44 -18.80 -11.60
C TRP A 112 -13.21 -20.00 -10.69
N THR A 113 -13.35 -21.20 -11.24
CA THR A 113 -12.95 -22.44 -10.55
C THR A 113 -11.50 -22.73 -10.90
N PRO A 114 -10.61 -22.81 -9.91
CA PRO A 114 -9.23 -23.22 -10.12
C PRO A 114 -9.12 -24.55 -10.89
N PRO A 115 -8.28 -24.65 -11.93
CA PRO A 115 -8.20 -25.83 -12.79
C PRO A 115 -7.64 -27.06 -12.07
N ASP A 116 -6.84 -26.84 -11.03
CA ASP A 116 -6.24 -27.85 -10.17
C ASP A 116 -7.02 -28.07 -8.86
N PHE A 117 -8.26 -27.56 -8.77
CA PHE A 117 -9.11 -27.79 -7.61
C PHE A 117 -9.37 -29.29 -7.41
N ASN A 118 -8.99 -29.79 -6.24
CA ASN A 118 -9.27 -31.14 -5.78
C ASN A 118 -10.17 -31.09 -4.55
N GLU A 119 -11.38 -31.66 -4.64
CA GLU A 119 -12.31 -31.73 -3.49
C GLU A 119 -11.82 -32.69 -2.39
N ASN A 120 -10.95 -33.65 -2.73
CA ASN A 120 -10.41 -34.65 -1.81
C ASN A 120 -8.88 -34.74 -1.90
N PRO A 121 -8.14 -33.69 -1.48
CA PRO A 121 -6.68 -33.72 -1.47
C PRO A 121 -6.15 -34.75 -0.47
N SER A 122 -4.90 -35.18 -0.66
CA SER A 122 -4.31 -36.27 0.14
C SER A 122 -4.33 -36.03 1.66
N LEU A 123 -4.38 -34.77 2.11
CA LEU A 123 -4.54 -34.41 3.51
C LEU A 123 -5.80 -35.03 4.14
N ILE A 124 -6.92 -35.08 3.42
CA ILE A 124 -8.21 -35.58 3.94
C ILE A 124 -8.06 -37.01 4.49
N ASN A 125 -7.31 -37.85 3.79
CA ASN A 125 -7.07 -39.24 4.16
C ASN A 125 -6.15 -39.38 5.39
N LYS A 126 -5.40 -38.33 5.76
CA LYS A 126 -4.49 -38.32 6.92
C LYS A 126 -5.22 -37.93 8.22
N ILE A 127 -6.39 -37.29 8.12
CA ILE A 127 -7.15 -36.83 9.29
C ILE A 127 -7.99 -37.99 9.82
N GLN A 128 -7.65 -38.47 11.02
CA GLN A 128 -8.35 -39.61 11.65
C GLN A 128 -9.69 -39.22 12.28
N ASP A 129 -9.74 -38.06 12.93
CA ASP A 129 -10.96 -37.55 13.56
C ASP A 129 -12.01 -37.17 12.50
N GLN A 130 -13.21 -37.74 12.62
CA GLN A 130 -14.27 -37.55 11.63
C GLN A 130 -14.76 -36.10 11.58
N ASN A 131 -14.94 -35.44 12.72
CA ASN A 131 -15.43 -34.07 12.77
C ASN A 131 -14.42 -33.10 12.14
N VAL A 132 -13.12 -33.28 12.43
CA VAL A 132 -12.05 -32.48 11.82
C VAL A 132 -11.95 -32.75 10.31
N ARG A 133 -12.15 -34.01 9.88
CA ARG A 133 -12.15 -34.37 8.45
C ARG A 133 -13.29 -33.69 7.70
N GLU A 134 -14.51 -33.77 8.23
CA GLU A 134 -15.70 -33.11 7.65
C GLU A 134 -15.54 -31.59 7.62
N PHE A 135 -15.04 -30.99 8.70
CA PHE A 135 -14.71 -29.57 8.74
C PHE A 135 -13.68 -29.17 7.66
N THR A 136 -12.62 -29.95 7.49
CA THR A 136 -11.58 -29.68 6.50
C THR A 136 -12.10 -29.83 5.07
N GLN A 137 -12.94 -30.84 4.80
CA GLN A 137 -13.63 -30.97 3.51
C GLN A 137 -14.51 -29.76 3.21
N ASN A 138 -15.23 -29.25 4.20
CA ASN A 138 -16.03 -28.03 4.04
C ASN A 138 -15.15 -26.80 3.75
N LEU A 139 -13.99 -26.67 4.41
CA LEU A 139 -13.04 -25.59 4.12
C LEU A 139 -12.51 -25.65 2.68
N ILE A 140 -12.13 -26.84 2.19
CA ILE A 140 -11.62 -27.00 0.82
C ILE A 140 -12.67 -26.58 -0.22
N LYS A 141 -13.95 -26.91 0.02
CA LYS A 141 -15.06 -26.53 -0.87
C LYS A 141 -15.29 -25.01 -0.96
N ILE A 142 -14.67 -24.21 -0.08
CA ILE A 142 -14.75 -22.75 -0.15
C ILE A 142 -13.88 -22.19 -1.28
N TRP A 143 -12.76 -22.84 -1.66
CA TRP A 143 -11.82 -22.27 -2.64
C TRP A 143 -12.46 -21.85 -3.96
N PRO A 144 -13.30 -22.68 -4.63
CA PRO A 144 -13.95 -22.28 -5.88
C PRO A 144 -14.92 -21.10 -5.71
N THR A 145 -15.47 -20.89 -4.52
CA THR A 145 -16.38 -19.76 -4.22
C THR A 145 -15.64 -18.43 -4.11
N LEU A 146 -14.35 -18.48 -3.78
CA LEU A 146 -13.45 -17.33 -3.65
C LEU A 146 -12.58 -17.13 -4.91
N GLY A 147 -12.56 -18.08 -5.84
CA GLY A 147 -11.82 -17.97 -7.08
C GLY A 147 -12.42 -16.90 -8.02
N ARG A 148 -11.56 -16.02 -8.52
CA ARG A 148 -11.90 -14.93 -9.43
C ARG A 148 -10.94 -14.91 -10.61
N LYS A 149 -11.41 -14.40 -11.74
CA LYS A 149 -10.59 -13.99 -12.87
C LYS A 149 -11.02 -12.60 -13.31
N ILE A 150 -10.09 -11.78 -13.77
CA ILE A 150 -10.38 -10.48 -14.36
C ILE A 150 -11.29 -10.67 -15.58
N SER A 151 -12.33 -9.85 -15.69
CA SER A 151 -13.25 -9.95 -16.82
C SER A 151 -12.59 -9.46 -18.12
N PRO A 152 -13.08 -9.89 -19.29
CA PRO A 152 -12.60 -9.39 -20.58
C PRO A 152 -12.72 -7.87 -20.74
N ASP A 153 -13.71 -7.25 -20.09
CA ASP A 153 -13.98 -5.82 -20.21
C ASP A 153 -12.90 -4.97 -19.52
N VAL A 154 -12.33 -5.44 -18.42
CA VAL A 154 -11.21 -4.75 -17.75
C VAL A 154 -10.00 -4.64 -18.68
N TYR A 155 -9.65 -5.71 -19.41
CA TYR A 155 -8.54 -5.67 -20.37
C TYR A 155 -8.84 -4.78 -21.59
N GLN A 156 -10.11 -4.64 -21.98
CA GLN A 156 -10.51 -3.81 -23.13
C GLN A 156 -10.61 -2.33 -22.75
N ASN A 157 -11.02 -2.05 -21.52
CA ASN A 157 -11.37 -0.71 -21.05
C ASN A 157 -10.76 -0.42 -19.65
N PRO A 158 -9.44 -0.57 -19.43
CA PRO A 158 -8.85 -0.54 -18.09
C PRO A 158 -9.12 0.76 -17.31
N ASP A 159 -9.16 1.91 -18.01
CA ASP A 159 -9.44 3.22 -17.40
C ASP A 159 -10.88 3.39 -16.89
N GLN A 160 -11.80 2.49 -17.27
CA GLN A 160 -13.18 2.51 -16.80
C GLN A 160 -13.35 1.82 -15.45
N HIS A 161 -12.35 1.03 -15.03
CA HIS A 161 -12.40 0.22 -13.81
C HIS A 161 -11.41 0.75 -12.78
N SER A 162 -11.63 0.40 -11.52
CA SER A 162 -10.61 0.63 -10.50
C SER A 162 -9.78 -0.62 -10.24
N ILE A 163 -10.29 -1.82 -10.54
CA ILE A 163 -9.49 -3.05 -10.47
C ILE A 163 -8.32 -3.01 -11.46
N LEU A 164 -7.18 -3.52 -11.04
CA LEU A 164 -6.00 -3.70 -11.89
C LEU A 164 -6.08 -5.06 -12.59
N GLU A 165 -5.70 -5.09 -13.86
CA GLU A 165 -5.62 -6.33 -14.62
C GLU A 165 -4.45 -7.21 -14.16
N VAL A 166 -4.66 -8.52 -14.19
CA VAL A 166 -3.65 -9.55 -13.93
C VAL A 166 -3.90 -10.76 -14.83
N PRO A 167 -2.88 -11.51 -15.28
CA PRO A 167 -3.06 -12.54 -16.32
C PRO A 167 -3.76 -13.82 -15.84
N ASN A 168 -3.56 -14.22 -14.59
CA ASN A 168 -4.02 -15.49 -14.05
C ASN A 168 -5.24 -15.34 -13.13
N GLY A 169 -5.97 -16.44 -12.92
CA GLY A 169 -6.98 -16.51 -11.86
C GLY A 169 -6.34 -16.37 -10.47
N PHE A 170 -7.12 -15.89 -9.50
CA PHE A 170 -6.67 -15.69 -8.13
C PHE A 170 -7.80 -15.95 -7.13
N VAL A 171 -7.43 -16.10 -5.85
CA VAL A 171 -8.37 -16.30 -4.76
C VAL A 171 -8.42 -15.04 -3.90
N VAL A 172 -9.62 -14.54 -3.61
CA VAL A 172 -9.83 -13.33 -2.80
C VAL A 172 -10.05 -13.67 -1.32
N PRO A 173 -9.85 -12.72 -0.37
CA PRO A 173 -10.20 -12.94 1.04
C PRO A 173 -11.70 -13.21 1.26
N GLY A 174 -12.57 -12.58 0.46
CA GLY A 174 -14.02 -12.77 0.49
C GLY A 174 -14.81 -11.56 1.00
N GLY A 175 -16.14 -11.62 0.86
CA GLY A 175 -17.04 -10.55 1.27
C GLY A 175 -16.86 -9.26 0.45
N ARG A 176 -16.54 -8.15 1.10
CA ARG A 176 -16.30 -6.84 0.45
C ARG A 176 -14.96 -6.76 -0.31
N PHE A 177 -14.05 -7.71 -0.05
CA PHE A 177 -12.72 -7.77 -0.64
C PHE A 177 -12.76 -8.64 -1.90
N LYS A 178 -12.76 -7.98 -3.06
CA LYS A 178 -12.99 -8.59 -4.38
C LYS A 178 -11.76 -8.55 -5.28
N GLU A 179 -10.65 -8.09 -4.74
CA GLU A 179 -9.36 -7.90 -5.40
C GLU A 179 -8.31 -8.80 -4.74
N LEU A 180 -7.18 -8.98 -5.42
CA LEU A 180 -6.01 -9.62 -4.81
C LEU A 180 -5.50 -8.68 -3.70
N TYR A 181 -5.34 -9.20 -2.48
CA TYR A 181 -4.70 -8.50 -1.36
C TYR A 181 -3.34 -9.11 -1.08
N TYR A 182 -2.35 -8.27 -0.79
CA TYR A 182 -0.97 -8.71 -0.80
C TYR A 182 -0.65 -9.68 0.34
N TRP A 183 -0.70 -9.24 1.61
CA TRP A 183 -0.27 -10.10 2.72
C TRP A 183 -1.29 -11.20 3.07
N ASP A 184 -2.58 -11.01 2.80
CA ASP A 184 -3.64 -12.01 2.96
C ASP A 184 -3.34 -13.25 2.08
N SER A 185 -2.77 -13.00 0.91
CA SER A 185 -2.41 -14.05 -0.04
C SER A 185 -1.38 -15.03 0.54
N LEU A 186 -0.57 -14.68 1.54
CA LEU A 186 0.33 -15.62 2.19
C LEU A 186 -0.43 -16.79 2.82
N TRP A 187 -1.52 -16.49 3.51
CA TRP A 187 -2.34 -17.49 4.19
C TRP A 187 -3.17 -18.29 3.20
N ILE A 188 -3.68 -17.64 2.16
CA ILE A 188 -4.37 -18.28 1.05
C ILE A 188 -3.42 -19.26 0.34
N VAL A 189 -2.21 -18.83 -0.04
CA VAL A 189 -1.19 -19.67 -0.69
C VAL A 189 -0.88 -20.90 0.16
N LYS A 190 -0.66 -20.74 1.47
CA LYS A 190 -0.45 -21.88 2.37
C LYS A 190 -1.62 -22.88 2.35
N GLY A 191 -2.86 -22.38 2.38
CA GLY A 191 -4.06 -23.21 2.30
C GLY A 191 -4.20 -23.94 0.96
N LEU A 192 -3.93 -23.26 -0.14
CA LEU A 192 -3.97 -23.81 -1.50
C LEU A 192 -2.89 -24.88 -1.71
N LEU A 193 -1.67 -24.67 -1.24
CA LEU A 193 -0.58 -25.65 -1.32
C LEU A 193 -0.90 -26.95 -0.57
N ILE A 194 -1.49 -26.84 0.62
CA ILE A 194 -1.96 -27.99 1.41
C ILE A 194 -3.13 -28.70 0.70
N SER A 195 -3.92 -27.95 -0.08
CA SER A 195 -5.02 -28.47 -0.91
C SER A 195 -4.54 -28.99 -2.27
N GLU A 196 -3.22 -29.08 -2.49
CA GLU A 196 -2.58 -29.60 -3.72
C GLU A 196 -2.86 -28.73 -4.98
N MET A 197 -3.14 -27.44 -4.78
CA MET A 197 -3.47 -26.47 -5.84
C MET A 197 -2.24 -25.66 -6.27
N TYR A 198 -1.23 -26.34 -6.81
CA TYR A 198 0.08 -25.76 -7.12
C TYR A 198 0.06 -24.79 -8.32
N ASP A 199 -0.70 -25.08 -9.36
CA ASP A 199 -0.79 -24.24 -10.57
C ASP A 199 -1.48 -22.92 -10.25
N THR A 200 -2.52 -22.99 -9.41
CA THR A 200 -3.20 -21.79 -8.91
C THR A 200 -2.27 -20.90 -8.10
N VAL A 201 -1.47 -21.48 -7.21
CA VAL A 201 -0.47 -20.72 -6.43
C VAL A 201 0.56 -20.09 -7.35
N LYS A 202 1.11 -20.84 -8.31
CA LYS A 202 2.06 -20.31 -9.28
C LYS A 202 1.48 -19.10 -10.02
N GLY A 203 0.25 -19.22 -10.51
CA GLY A 203 -0.45 -18.15 -11.21
C GLY A 203 -0.68 -16.90 -10.35
N MET A 204 -0.99 -17.06 -9.05
CA MET A 204 -1.12 -15.94 -8.11
C MET A 204 0.22 -15.22 -7.88
N LEU A 205 1.33 -15.94 -7.79
CA LEU A 205 2.66 -15.35 -7.64
C LEU A 205 3.10 -14.63 -8.91
N GLU A 206 2.78 -15.20 -10.08
CA GLU A 206 2.98 -14.55 -11.38
C GLU A 206 2.14 -13.28 -11.52
N ASN A 207 0.91 -13.24 -10.96
CA ASN A 207 0.09 -12.03 -10.92
C ASN A 207 0.75 -10.93 -10.07
N MET A 208 1.34 -11.26 -8.92
CA MET A 208 2.07 -10.29 -8.09
C MET A 208 3.28 -9.75 -8.84
N CYS A 209 4.06 -10.63 -9.48
CA CYS A 209 5.19 -10.20 -10.28
C CYS A 209 4.79 -9.37 -11.51
N TYR A 210 3.65 -9.69 -12.13
CA TYR A 210 3.08 -8.87 -13.19
C TYR A 210 2.81 -7.44 -12.67
N LEU A 211 2.16 -7.29 -11.51
CA LEU A 211 1.90 -5.98 -10.92
C LEU A 211 3.19 -5.24 -10.54
N ILE A 212 4.15 -5.92 -9.89
CA ILE A 212 5.46 -5.33 -9.54
C ILE A 212 6.18 -4.83 -10.79
N ASN A 213 6.20 -5.61 -11.88
CA ASN A 213 6.87 -5.21 -13.12
C ASN A 213 6.19 -4.00 -13.81
N GLN A 214 4.89 -3.80 -13.61
CA GLN A 214 4.16 -2.67 -14.19
C GLN A 214 4.22 -1.41 -13.30
N ILE A 215 4.18 -1.58 -11.98
CA ILE A 215 3.93 -0.51 -11.01
C ILE A 215 5.20 -0.15 -10.21
N GLY A 216 6.17 -1.06 -10.13
CA GLY A 216 7.40 -0.95 -9.36
C GLY A 216 7.34 -1.57 -7.96
N PHE A 217 6.15 -1.97 -7.48
CA PHE A 217 5.94 -2.61 -6.19
C PHE A 217 4.61 -3.38 -6.16
N MET A 218 4.41 -4.20 -5.13
CA MET A 218 3.13 -4.87 -4.90
C MET A 218 2.20 -3.95 -4.10
N PRO A 219 1.09 -3.45 -4.67
CA PRO A 219 0.15 -2.59 -3.93
C PRO A 219 -0.59 -3.36 -2.84
N ASN A 220 -1.18 -2.64 -1.88
CA ASN A 220 -2.03 -3.20 -0.82
C ASN A 220 -3.04 -4.24 -1.36
N GLY A 221 -3.71 -3.87 -2.45
CA GLY A 221 -4.44 -4.79 -3.29
C GLY A 221 -4.49 -4.34 -4.74
N SER A 222 -5.07 -5.15 -5.61
CA SER A 222 -5.10 -4.90 -7.07
C SER A 222 -6.17 -3.87 -7.48
N ARG A 223 -6.12 -2.66 -6.90
CA ARG A 223 -6.98 -1.51 -7.23
C ARG A 223 -6.15 -0.24 -7.43
N ASN A 224 -6.58 0.65 -8.32
CA ASN A 224 -5.88 1.90 -8.63
C ASN A 224 -5.72 2.81 -7.38
N TYR A 225 -6.71 2.85 -6.49
CA TYR A 225 -6.65 3.62 -5.25
C TYR A 225 -5.70 3.04 -4.18
N PHE A 226 -5.04 1.91 -4.47
CA PHE A 226 -3.93 1.35 -3.70
C PHE A 226 -2.55 1.65 -4.30
N LEU A 227 -2.43 2.33 -5.45
CA LEU A 227 -1.16 2.60 -6.14
C LEU A 227 -0.20 3.57 -5.43
N ASN A 228 -0.49 3.92 -4.18
CA ASN A 228 0.36 4.79 -3.37
C ASN A 228 0.85 4.12 -2.07
N ARG A 229 0.47 2.87 -1.82
CA ARG A 229 0.81 2.14 -0.60
C ARG A 229 0.86 0.63 -0.84
N SER A 230 1.79 -0.04 -0.20
CA SER A 230 1.95 -1.49 -0.24
C SER A 230 1.17 -2.16 0.91
N GLN A 231 1.67 -3.30 1.36
CA GLN A 231 1.29 -4.07 2.54
C GLN A 231 2.54 -4.83 3.04
N PRO A 232 2.51 -5.51 4.20
CA PRO A 232 3.68 -6.26 4.68
C PRO A 232 4.27 -7.19 3.60
N PRO A 233 5.58 -7.09 3.29
CA PRO A 233 6.17 -7.76 2.14
C PRO A 233 6.30 -9.27 2.36
N ALA A 234 5.37 -10.01 1.78
CA ALA A 234 5.22 -11.45 1.98
C ALA A 234 5.56 -12.29 0.74
N LEU A 235 5.95 -11.68 -0.39
CA LEU A 235 6.19 -12.38 -1.66
C LEU A 235 7.23 -13.50 -1.54
N THR A 236 8.39 -13.22 -0.92
CA THR A 236 9.44 -14.24 -0.75
C THR A 236 8.98 -15.43 0.09
N LEU A 237 8.19 -15.17 1.13
CA LEU A 237 7.61 -16.22 1.97
C LEU A 237 6.67 -17.10 1.17
N MET A 238 5.84 -16.52 0.30
CA MET A 238 4.95 -17.29 -0.56
C MET A 238 5.71 -18.13 -1.59
N ILE A 239 6.77 -17.58 -2.18
CA ILE A 239 7.65 -18.30 -3.11
C ILE A 239 8.35 -19.46 -2.38
N GLN A 240 8.89 -19.23 -1.18
CA GLN A 240 9.52 -20.27 -0.37
C GLN A 240 8.55 -21.43 -0.06
N GLU A 241 7.31 -21.11 0.30
CA GLU A 241 6.27 -22.14 0.48
C GLU A 241 6.00 -22.89 -0.82
N TYR A 242 5.86 -22.20 -1.94
CA TYR A 242 5.66 -22.85 -3.24
C TYR A 242 6.83 -23.79 -3.61
N LEU A 243 8.07 -23.34 -3.46
CA LEU A 243 9.27 -24.15 -3.72
C LEU A 243 9.38 -25.35 -2.78
N LYS A 244 8.97 -25.20 -1.51
CA LYS A 244 8.95 -26.31 -0.56
C LYS A 244 8.08 -27.47 -1.04
N TYR A 245 6.93 -27.17 -1.62
CA TYR A 245 5.98 -28.19 -2.12
C TYR A 245 6.36 -28.72 -3.51
N THR A 246 6.72 -27.83 -4.45
CA THR A 246 6.89 -28.20 -5.87
C THR A 246 8.31 -28.60 -6.24
N LYS A 247 9.31 -28.14 -5.47
CA LYS A 247 10.74 -28.26 -5.80
C LYS A 247 11.10 -27.66 -7.16
N ASN A 248 10.27 -26.78 -7.71
CA ASN A 248 10.46 -26.19 -9.04
C ASN A 248 11.49 -25.05 -8.98
N THR A 249 12.75 -25.40 -8.81
CA THR A 249 13.86 -24.43 -8.75
C THR A 249 14.11 -23.73 -10.08
N ALA A 250 13.78 -24.35 -11.21
CA ALA A 250 13.92 -23.75 -12.54
C ALA A 250 13.07 -22.48 -12.69
N TRP A 251 11.88 -22.46 -12.09
CA TRP A 251 10.97 -21.31 -12.10
C TRP A 251 11.52 -20.09 -11.36
N VAL A 252 12.46 -20.26 -10.42
CA VAL A 252 13.07 -19.13 -9.68
C VAL A 252 13.74 -18.14 -10.63
N ASN A 253 14.38 -18.63 -11.70
CA ASN A 253 14.99 -17.78 -12.72
C ASN A 253 13.99 -16.84 -13.41
N GLU A 254 12.72 -17.22 -13.49
CA GLU A 254 11.67 -16.43 -14.14
C GLU A 254 11.16 -15.28 -13.25
N ILE A 255 11.28 -15.40 -11.93
CA ILE A 255 10.66 -14.48 -10.97
C ILE A 255 11.64 -13.68 -10.12
N VAL A 256 12.91 -14.10 -10.00
CA VAL A 256 13.88 -13.48 -9.09
C VAL A 256 14.09 -11.98 -9.35
N GLY A 257 14.04 -11.55 -10.61
CA GLY A 257 14.13 -10.12 -10.96
C GLY A 257 12.95 -9.27 -10.47
N CYS A 258 11.75 -9.84 -10.44
CA CYS A 258 10.58 -9.20 -9.85
C CYS A 258 10.74 -9.05 -8.33
N VAL A 259 11.21 -10.10 -7.65
CA VAL A 259 11.46 -10.06 -6.19
C VAL A 259 12.50 -8.99 -5.85
N GLU A 260 13.59 -8.93 -6.60
CA GLU A 260 14.61 -7.89 -6.44
C GLU A 260 14.03 -6.48 -6.63
N SER A 261 13.14 -6.30 -7.61
CA SER A 261 12.48 -5.01 -7.87
C SER A 261 11.61 -4.56 -6.69
N GLU A 262 10.83 -5.48 -6.11
CA GLU A 262 10.05 -5.19 -4.90
C GLU A 262 10.93 -4.81 -3.71
N LEU A 263 11.98 -5.59 -3.43
CA LEU A 263 12.86 -5.31 -2.29
C LEU A 263 13.66 -4.01 -2.48
N THR A 264 13.96 -3.65 -3.74
CA THR A 264 14.53 -2.35 -4.09
C THR A 264 13.55 -1.22 -3.79
N PHE A 265 12.26 -1.36 -4.12
CA PHE A 265 11.24 -0.39 -3.74
C PHE A 265 11.22 -0.13 -2.23
N TRP A 266 11.26 -1.18 -1.40
CA TRP A 266 11.30 -1.03 0.06
C TRP A 266 12.58 -0.32 0.53
N LEU A 267 13.73 -0.69 -0.02
CA LEU A 267 15.00 -0.06 0.33
C LEU A 267 15.02 1.43 -0.04
N GLU A 268 14.52 1.81 -1.21
CA GLU A 268 14.56 3.18 -1.73
C GLU A 268 13.51 4.10 -1.09
N ASN A 269 12.29 3.58 -0.82
CA ASN A 269 11.15 4.43 -0.45
C ASN A 269 10.81 4.38 1.05
N HIS A 270 11.17 3.30 1.75
CA HIS A 270 10.73 3.07 3.13
C HIS A 270 11.87 3.05 4.17
N THR A 271 13.13 3.00 3.75
CA THR A 271 14.28 3.02 4.67
C THR A 271 14.44 4.39 5.34
N LYS A 272 14.65 4.37 6.65
CA LYS A 272 14.98 5.54 7.48
C LYS A 272 16.25 5.24 8.28
N LEU A 273 16.98 6.32 8.60
CA LEU A 273 18.11 6.27 9.51
C LEU A 273 17.62 6.43 10.95
N VAL A 274 18.01 5.51 11.81
CA VAL A 274 17.68 5.49 13.24
C VAL A 274 18.98 5.67 14.02
N GLU A 275 19.09 6.78 14.74
CA GLU A 275 20.23 7.03 15.62
C GLU A 275 19.97 6.46 17.01
N LYS A 276 20.92 5.68 17.53
CA LYS A 276 20.87 5.13 18.89
C LYS A 276 22.29 4.92 19.42
N ASP A 277 22.55 5.40 20.63
CA ASP A 277 23.84 5.28 21.33
C ASP A 277 25.03 5.81 20.51
N GLY A 278 24.82 6.86 19.70
CA GLY A 278 25.84 7.47 18.83
C GLY A 278 26.12 6.72 17.52
N GLU A 279 25.41 5.62 17.26
CA GLU A 279 25.49 4.84 16.03
C GLU A 279 24.21 5.02 15.19
N VAL A 280 24.35 4.90 13.87
CA VAL A 280 23.24 5.06 12.92
C VAL A 280 22.91 3.71 12.28
N TYR A 281 21.64 3.34 12.31
CA TYR A 281 21.11 2.08 11.78
C TYR A 281 20.10 2.34 10.67
N GLU A 282 20.09 1.48 9.64
CA GLU A 282 19.08 1.49 8.58
C GLU A 282 17.96 0.50 8.92
N LEU A 283 16.71 0.99 8.99
CA LEU A 283 15.49 0.20 9.18
C LEU A 283 14.33 0.82 8.39
N ALA A 284 13.31 0.02 8.05
CA ALA A 284 12.17 0.48 7.26
C ALA A 284 10.96 0.86 8.11
N HIS A 285 10.19 1.85 7.65
CA HIS A 285 8.92 2.29 8.21
C HIS A 285 7.79 2.20 7.16
N PHE A 286 6.55 2.02 7.61
CA PHE A 286 5.39 2.22 6.74
C PHE A 286 5.12 3.71 6.54
N GLU A 287 5.00 4.12 5.29
CA GLU A 287 4.74 5.51 4.91
C GLU A 287 4.08 5.60 3.53
N SER A 288 2.81 5.98 3.51
CA SER A 288 2.12 6.40 2.30
C SER A 288 2.44 7.86 1.99
N GLU A 289 2.74 8.22 0.74
CA GLU A 289 2.95 9.63 0.36
C GLU A 289 1.66 10.43 0.23
N SER A 290 0.54 9.78 -0.10
CA SER A 290 -0.72 10.47 -0.36
C SER A 290 -1.27 11.11 0.91
N ASN A 291 -1.66 12.38 0.80
CA ASN A 291 -2.12 13.24 1.89
C ASN A 291 -3.58 13.68 1.75
N THR A 292 -4.37 12.94 0.97
CA THR A 292 -5.82 13.12 0.80
C THR A 292 -6.61 11.96 1.43
N PRO A 293 -7.94 12.03 1.59
CA PRO A 293 -8.71 10.89 2.13
C PRO A 293 -8.53 9.61 1.30
N ARG A 294 -8.68 8.45 1.95
CA ARG A 294 -8.74 7.15 1.24
C ARG A 294 -10.04 7.05 0.45
N PRO A 295 -10.01 6.80 -0.87
CA PRO A 295 -11.23 6.68 -1.66
C PRO A 295 -12.18 5.59 -1.16
N GLU A 296 -11.65 4.48 -0.68
CA GLU A 296 -12.42 3.34 -0.16
C GLU A 296 -12.95 3.53 1.28
N SER A 297 -12.62 4.64 1.94
CA SER A 297 -13.03 4.98 3.31
C SER A 297 -13.22 6.50 3.48
N TYR A 298 -13.68 7.15 2.42
CA TYR A 298 -13.62 8.59 2.24
C TYR A 298 -14.35 9.36 3.35
N ASP A 299 -15.60 8.99 3.63
CA ASP A 299 -16.43 9.63 4.64
C ASP A 299 -15.85 9.49 6.06
N LYS A 300 -15.31 8.30 6.37
CA LYS A 300 -14.67 7.98 7.66
C LYS A 300 -13.39 8.77 7.86
N ASP A 301 -12.58 8.91 6.82
CA ASP A 301 -11.34 9.68 6.87
C ASP A 301 -11.65 11.17 7.06
N LEU A 302 -12.60 11.72 6.29
CA LEU A 302 -13.06 13.10 6.45
C LEU A 302 -13.56 13.36 7.88
N LYS A 303 -14.37 12.46 8.43
CA LYS A 303 -14.88 12.59 9.80
C LYS A 303 -13.75 12.52 10.82
N THR A 304 -12.82 11.57 10.68
CA THR A 304 -11.70 11.40 11.61
C THR A 304 -10.82 12.64 11.63
N CYS A 305 -10.41 13.14 10.46
CA CYS A 305 -9.49 14.28 10.37
C CYS A 305 -10.17 15.63 10.54
N SER A 306 -11.52 15.69 10.62
CA SER A 306 -12.26 16.92 10.90
C SER A 306 -11.97 17.54 12.26
N SER A 307 -11.35 16.78 13.19
CA SER A 307 -10.92 17.29 14.50
C SER A 307 -9.82 18.34 14.40
N TYR A 308 -9.07 18.36 13.30
CA TYR A 308 -8.02 19.32 13.05
C TYR A 308 -8.59 20.57 12.37
N SER A 309 -8.23 21.76 12.86
CA SER A 309 -8.62 23.02 12.22
C SER A 309 -7.70 23.36 11.05
N GLU A 310 -6.40 23.11 11.19
CA GLU A 310 -5.39 23.44 10.20
C GLU A 310 -5.37 22.41 9.06
N GLU A 311 -5.34 22.92 7.82
CA GLU A 311 -5.35 22.08 6.62
C GLU A 311 -4.10 21.17 6.55
N THR A 312 -2.95 21.68 6.99
CA THR A 312 -1.71 20.90 7.07
C THR A 312 -1.86 19.69 7.99
N GLU A 313 -2.52 19.85 9.14
CA GLU A 313 -2.72 18.76 10.10
C GLU A 313 -3.74 17.74 9.58
N LYS A 314 -4.79 18.19 8.89
CA LYS A 314 -5.73 17.29 8.19
C LYS A 314 -5.00 16.41 7.17
N LYS A 315 -4.15 17.02 6.35
CA LYS A 315 -3.33 16.31 5.36
C LYS A 315 -2.39 15.30 5.99
N LEU A 316 -1.77 15.63 7.12
CA LEU A 316 -0.96 14.69 7.88
C LEU A 316 -1.80 13.55 8.47
N CYS A 317 -2.99 13.84 9.00
CA CYS A 317 -3.94 12.84 9.48
C CYS A 317 -4.33 11.86 8.37
N TYR A 318 -4.68 12.34 7.17
CA TYR A 318 -4.96 11.48 6.02
C TYR A 318 -3.78 10.61 5.62
N LYS A 319 -2.57 11.20 5.58
CA LYS A 319 -1.33 10.48 5.30
C LYS A 319 -1.12 9.34 6.30
N SER A 320 -1.32 9.61 7.59
CA SER A 320 -1.16 8.61 8.66
C SER A 320 -2.23 7.53 8.65
N LEU A 321 -3.48 7.84 8.29
CA LEU A 321 -4.52 6.83 8.09
C LEU A 321 -4.14 5.86 6.95
N LYS A 322 -3.59 6.40 5.84
CA LYS A 322 -3.10 5.59 4.72
C LYS A 322 -1.88 4.74 5.08
N SER A 323 -0.91 5.31 5.79
CA SER A 323 0.22 4.53 6.33
C SER A 323 -0.26 3.46 7.32
N GLY A 324 -1.31 3.74 8.09
CA GLY A 324 -1.96 2.77 8.97
C GLY A 324 -2.52 1.57 8.20
N ALA A 325 -3.18 1.82 7.06
CA ALA A 325 -3.67 0.78 6.16
C ALA A 325 -2.53 0.00 5.47
N GLU A 326 -1.41 0.65 5.15
CA GLU A 326 -0.21 -0.02 4.64
C GLU A 326 0.36 -1.04 5.62
N THR A 327 0.20 -0.82 6.93
CA THR A 327 0.69 -1.77 7.93
C THR A 327 -0.06 -3.11 7.93
N GLY A 328 -1.29 -3.15 7.39
CA GLY A 328 -2.23 -4.26 7.56
C GLY A 328 -2.97 -4.28 8.91
N TRP A 329 -2.67 -3.32 9.80
CA TRP A 329 -3.28 -3.18 11.13
C TRP A 329 -4.10 -1.88 11.21
N ASP A 330 -5.05 -1.70 10.31
CA ASP A 330 -5.99 -0.57 10.26
C ASP A 330 -7.29 -0.83 11.04
N PHE A 331 -7.47 -0.32 12.26
CA PHE A 331 -6.54 0.48 13.05
C PHE A 331 -6.27 -0.13 14.42
N SER A 332 -5.10 0.22 14.97
CA SER A 332 -4.58 -0.34 16.22
C SER A 332 -3.98 0.76 17.09
N THR A 333 -4.16 0.64 18.41
CA THR A 333 -3.53 1.51 19.41
C THR A 333 -2.00 1.48 19.35
N ARG A 334 -1.42 0.45 18.72
CA ARG A 334 0.02 0.37 18.38
C ARG A 334 0.54 1.61 17.63
N TRP A 335 -0.34 2.31 16.92
CA TRP A 335 0.01 3.44 16.06
C TRP A 335 -0.39 4.80 16.64
N PHE A 336 -0.97 4.85 17.83
CA PHE A 336 -1.60 6.06 18.37
C PHE A 336 -0.64 6.78 19.32
N PHE A 337 -0.27 8.01 18.99
CA PHE A 337 0.68 8.80 19.78
C PHE A 337 0.27 10.27 19.86
N ASP A 338 0.23 10.82 21.07
CA ASP A 338 0.17 12.27 21.25
C ASP A 338 1.45 12.97 20.75
N ASP A 339 1.52 14.29 20.87
CA ASP A 339 2.68 15.10 20.44
C ASP A 339 3.96 14.79 21.23
N ASN A 340 3.83 14.30 22.45
CA ASN A 340 4.94 13.95 23.33
C ASN A 340 5.34 12.47 23.21
N GLY A 341 4.58 11.65 22.49
CA GLY A 341 4.81 10.20 22.39
C GLY A 341 4.06 9.35 23.41
N GLY A 342 3.14 9.94 24.17
CA GLY A 342 2.19 9.20 25.00
C GLY A 342 1.22 8.37 24.16
N THR A 343 0.84 7.20 24.65
CA THR A 343 0.02 6.21 23.91
C THR A 343 -1.47 6.22 24.29
N ASP A 344 -1.86 7.00 25.30
CA ASP A 344 -3.25 7.14 25.75
C ASP A 344 -4.00 8.15 24.86
N THR A 345 -4.29 7.74 23.63
CA THR A 345 -4.98 8.56 22.64
C THR A 345 -5.83 7.70 21.69
N ASN A 346 -6.43 8.32 20.68
CA ASN A 346 -7.38 7.71 19.77
C ASN A 346 -6.95 7.85 18.30
N LEU A 347 -7.80 7.36 17.38
CA LEU A 347 -7.52 7.30 15.95
C LEU A 347 -7.12 8.63 15.31
N THR A 348 -7.58 9.77 15.83
CA THR A 348 -7.17 11.09 15.27
C THR A 348 -5.65 11.29 15.39
N HIS A 349 -5.00 10.66 16.35
CA HIS A 349 -3.56 10.71 16.62
C HIS A 349 -2.80 9.49 16.08
N ILE A 350 -3.31 8.85 15.03
CA ILE A 350 -2.58 7.80 14.31
C ILE A 350 -1.30 8.36 13.68
N ARG A 351 -0.16 7.75 14.00
CA ARG A 351 1.19 8.15 13.59
C ARG A 351 2.13 6.95 13.43
N PRO A 352 1.80 5.97 12.55
CA PRO A 352 2.66 4.81 12.30
C PRO A 352 4.08 5.19 11.88
N GLN A 353 4.27 6.35 11.27
CA GLN A 353 5.58 6.86 10.85
C GLN A 353 6.55 7.11 12.02
N ARG A 354 6.04 7.23 13.26
CA ARG A 354 6.86 7.36 14.47
C ARG A 354 7.43 6.03 14.97
N VAL A 355 6.98 4.92 14.41
CA VAL A 355 7.34 3.57 14.87
C VAL A 355 8.24 2.92 13.83
N VAL A 356 9.38 2.40 14.29
CA VAL A 356 10.15 1.39 13.54
C VAL A 356 9.45 0.03 13.75
N PRO A 357 8.67 -0.49 12.79
CA PRO A 357 7.82 -1.64 13.06
C PRO A 357 8.65 -2.94 13.05
N VAL A 358 8.62 -3.69 14.16
CA VAL A 358 9.37 -4.95 14.28
C VAL A 358 8.94 -6.00 13.26
N ASP A 359 7.66 -6.03 12.91
CA ASP A 359 7.08 -6.90 11.89
C ASP A 359 7.61 -6.58 10.49
N LEU A 360 7.51 -5.32 10.04
CA LEU A 360 8.04 -4.91 8.73
C LEU A 360 9.52 -5.28 8.58
N ASN A 361 10.32 -4.96 9.59
CA ASN A 361 11.75 -5.22 9.55
C ASN A 361 12.08 -6.71 9.63
N ALA A 362 11.27 -7.51 10.33
CA ALA A 362 11.40 -8.97 10.32
C ALA A 362 11.03 -9.56 8.94
N PHE A 363 9.97 -9.08 8.29
CA PHE A 363 9.61 -9.47 6.93
C PHE A 363 10.74 -9.17 5.95
N LEU A 364 11.25 -7.93 5.97
CA LEU A 364 12.35 -7.52 5.08
C LEU A 364 13.64 -8.29 5.34
N CYS A 365 14.01 -8.48 6.61
CA CYS A 365 15.18 -9.29 6.95
C CYS A 365 15.09 -10.70 6.36
N LYS A 366 13.92 -11.35 6.50
CA LYS A 366 13.70 -12.67 5.90
C LYS A 366 13.68 -12.61 4.37
N ALA A 367 13.07 -11.58 3.80
CA ALA A 367 13.01 -11.41 2.35
C ALA A 367 14.38 -11.20 1.70
N PHE A 368 15.29 -10.46 2.34
CA PHE A 368 16.67 -10.31 1.87
C PHE A 368 17.43 -11.64 1.89
N ALA A 369 17.27 -12.44 2.95
CA ALA A 369 17.85 -13.78 3.01
C ALA A 369 17.25 -14.72 1.95
N ASP A 370 15.94 -14.67 1.73
CA ASP A 370 15.27 -15.47 0.70
C ASP A 370 15.73 -15.10 -0.71
N LEU A 371 15.89 -13.79 -1.00
CA LEU A 371 16.38 -13.35 -2.30
C LEU A 371 17.83 -13.79 -2.54
N ALA A 372 18.67 -13.82 -1.49
CA ALA A 372 20.01 -14.39 -1.59
C ALA A 372 19.94 -15.88 -2.00
N GLU A 373 19.07 -16.68 -1.35
CA GLU A 373 18.86 -18.08 -1.69
C GLU A 373 18.32 -18.25 -3.13
N PHE A 374 17.42 -17.38 -3.58
CA PHE A 374 16.91 -17.40 -4.95
C PHE A 374 18.02 -17.14 -5.97
N TYR A 375 18.94 -16.23 -5.68
CA TYR A 375 20.11 -16.00 -6.54
C TYR A 375 21.12 -17.15 -6.48
N ALA A 376 21.28 -17.83 -5.34
CA ALA A 376 22.06 -19.05 -5.24
C ALA A 376 21.48 -20.15 -6.17
N ILE A 377 20.16 -20.35 -6.14
CA ILE A 377 19.44 -21.28 -7.03
C ILE A 377 19.63 -20.90 -8.50
N SER A 378 19.66 -19.60 -8.80
CA SER A 378 19.81 -19.06 -10.15
C SER A 378 21.26 -19.08 -10.66
N GLY A 379 22.24 -19.44 -9.81
CA GLY A 379 23.66 -19.46 -10.17
C GLY A 379 24.30 -18.06 -10.28
N GLU A 380 23.81 -17.09 -9.50
CA GLU A 380 24.25 -15.69 -9.49
C GLU A 380 25.00 -15.34 -8.18
N PRO A 381 26.24 -15.83 -7.98
CA PRO A 381 26.92 -15.77 -6.68
C PRO A 381 27.24 -14.34 -6.20
N HIS A 382 27.42 -13.39 -7.11
CA HIS A 382 27.63 -11.99 -6.74
C HIS A 382 26.38 -11.36 -6.12
N LYS A 383 25.19 -11.67 -6.68
CA LYS A 383 23.92 -11.17 -6.14
C LYS A 383 23.54 -11.91 -4.87
N GLU A 384 23.78 -13.21 -4.80
CA GLU A 384 23.63 -13.99 -3.56
C GLU A 384 24.41 -13.33 -2.41
N ALA A 385 25.71 -13.08 -2.59
CA ALA A 385 26.55 -12.48 -1.56
C ALA A 385 26.06 -11.09 -1.15
N LEU A 386 25.65 -10.26 -2.12
CA LEU A 386 25.12 -8.91 -1.88
C LEU A 386 23.86 -8.94 -1.00
N TRP A 387 22.88 -9.77 -1.35
CA TRP A 387 21.61 -9.84 -0.61
C TRP A 387 21.77 -10.54 0.74
N GLN A 388 22.70 -11.50 0.86
CA GLN A 388 23.05 -12.10 2.14
C GLN A 388 23.71 -11.08 3.09
N GLU A 389 24.62 -10.25 2.58
CA GLU A 389 25.21 -9.15 3.36
C GLU A 389 24.15 -8.14 3.81
N ARG A 390 23.23 -7.76 2.90
CA ARG A 390 22.09 -6.90 3.23
C ARG A 390 21.24 -7.48 4.37
N SER A 391 20.91 -8.78 4.31
CA SER A 391 20.19 -9.47 5.38
C SER A 391 20.94 -9.40 6.72
N ASN A 392 22.26 -9.66 6.72
CA ASN A 392 23.07 -9.65 7.93
C ASN A 392 23.15 -8.27 8.57
N ILE A 393 23.32 -7.22 7.76
CA ILE A 393 23.30 -5.82 8.22
C ILE A 393 21.93 -5.49 8.81
N TRP A 394 20.84 -5.87 8.14
CA TRP A 394 19.49 -5.60 8.60
C TRP A 394 19.18 -6.30 9.93
N GLN A 395 19.57 -7.56 10.08
CA GLN A 395 19.43 -8.31 11.32
C GLN A 395 20.17 -7.61 12.47
N LYS A 396 21.42 -7.19 12.24
CA LYS A 396 22.20 -6.44 13.23
C LYS A 396 21.50 -5.14 13.62
N SER A 397 20.98 -4.38 12.65
CA SER A 397 20.22 -3.15 12.92
C SER A 397 19.01 -3.42 13.82
N ILE A 398 18.24 -4.48 13.55
CA ILE A 398 17.09 -4.88 14.38
C ILE A 398 17.54 -5.18 15.81
N GLU A 399 18.59 -5.99 15.98
CA GLU A 399 19.10 -6.40 17.29
C GLU A 399 19.61 -5.20 18.09
N MET A 400 20.37 -4.30 17.47
CA MET A 400 20.95 -3.13 18.12
C MET A 400 19.90 -2.07 18.50
N VAL A 401 18.94 -1.81 17.62
CA VAL A 401 17.85 -0.85 17.91
C VAL A 401 16.92 -1.41 19.00
N ARG A 402 16.62 -2.72 18.96
CA ARG A 402 15.77 -3.38 19.96
C ARG A 402 16.43 -3.48 21.35
N ASN A 403 17.71 -3.83 21.42
CA ASN A 403 18.41 -4.03 22.68
C ASN A 403 18.76 -2.68 23.31
N GLY A 404 17.80 -2.05 23.98
CA GLY A 404 18.05 -0.98 24.94
C GLY A 404 17.98 -1.55 26.35
N ASN A 405 19.03 -1.36 27.14
CA ASN A 405 18.89 -1.38 28.60
C ASN A 405 17.90 -0.26 28.94
N GLY A 406 16.66 -0.63 29.23
CA GLY A 406 15.70 0.26 29.86
C GLY A 406 16.12 0.63 31.27
#